data_AF-A0A3N5SAN0-F1
#
_entry.id   AF-A0A3N5SAN0-F1
#
_cell.length_a   1.000
_cell.length_b   1.000
_cell.length_c   1.000
_cell.angle_alpha   90.00
_cell.angle_beta   90.00
_cell.angle_gamma   90.00
#
_symmetry.space_group_name_H-M   'P 1'
#
loop_
_entity.id
_entity.type
_entity.pdbx_description
1 polymer ?
#
loop_
_entity_poly.entity_id
_entity_poly.type
_entity_poly.pdbx_seq_one_letter_code
_entity_poly.pdbx_strand_id
1 'polypeptide(L)'
;MLLFMVMAFSAPPVHLFAEATAGEVFLYSREDIRSIVGDWFFNPSDDRSFATPDLNEKNGQWILINSNSNWSEIPDCENYKGIAWYRLKIKIAEIAAYGMFFTKTEAGTQIFLNGVLIYENRKDNSGNGFIKAKGPPDYFQLPISLLREGTNVLAFRTGYLDHFTGFSRALWLGNFESIKNKYNGFIIRHTILSAVAIFVAGFFFVFFLFRRSDKYFLFYSLISLSLGLW
;
A
#
# COMPACT_ATOMS: atom_id res chain seq x y z
N MET A 1 -6.15 -35.30 -23.62
CA MET A 1 -7.21 -34.35 -24.02
C MET A 1 -7.99 -33.96 -22.76
N LEU A 2 -7.59 -32.87 -22.12
CA LEU A 2 -8.36 -32.21 -21.07
C LEU A 2 -8.04 -30.71 -21.22
N LEU A 3 -8.99 -29.97 -21.78
CA LEU A 3 -8.90 -28.53 -22.01
C LEU A 3 -8.89 -27.84 -20.64
N PHE A 4 -7.75 -27.24 -20.27
CA PHE A 4 -7.73 -26.23 -19.22
C PHE A 4 -8.33 -24.94 -19.79
N MET A 5 -9.65 -24.79 -19.63
CA MET A 5 -10.33 -23.53 -19.89
C MET A 5 -10.03 -22.60 -18.71
N VAL A 6 -8.92 -21.87 -18.80
CA VAL A 6 -8.64 -20.73 -17.92
C VAL A 6 -9.73 -19.70 -18.23
N MET A 7 -10.74 -19.59 -17.37
CA MET A 7 -11.62 -18.45 -17.37
C MET A 7 -10.78 -17.23 -16.96
N ALA A 8 -10.15 -16.61 -17.95
CA ALA A 8 -9.68 -15.26 -17.86
C ALA A 8 -10.92 -14.39 -17.65
N PHE A 9 -11.25 -14.11 -16.38
CA PHE A 9 -11.99 -12.91 -16.07
C PHE A 9 -11.12 -11.76 -16.54
N SER A 10 -11.32 -11.31 -17.78
CA SER A 10 -10.89 -9.99 -18.20
C SER A 10 -11.67 -9.02 -17.32
N ALA A 11 -11.11 -8.68 -16.16
CA ALA A 11 -11.48 -7.44 -15.53
C ALA A 11 -11.39 -6.38 -16.65
N PRO A 12 -12.42 -5.55 -16.84
CA PRO A 12 -12.31 -4.45 -17.78
C PRO A 12 -11.01 -3.72 -17.46
N PRO A 13 -10.29 -3.17 -18.45
CA PRO A 13 -9.12 -2.35 -18.18
C PRO A 13 -9.59 -1.28 -17.21
N VAL A 14 -9.21 -1.44 -15.93
CA VAL A 14 -9.36 -0.37 -14.95
C VAL A 14 -8.41 0.66 -15.51
N HIS A 15 -8.98 1.63 -16.22
CA HIS A 15 -8.26 2.85 -16.52
C HIS A 15 -7.81 3.37 -15.16
N LEU A 16 -6.54 3.11 -14.84
CA LEU A 16 -5.83 3.69 -13.71
C LEU A 16 -5.65 5.17 -14.04
N PHE A 17 -6.76 5.91 -14.10
CA PHE A 17 -6.70 7.34 -14.04
C PHE A 17 -6.09 7.66 -12.67
N ALA A 18 -5.00 8.42 -12.68
CA ALA A 18 -4.47 9.00 -11.45
C ALA A 18 -5.57 9.89 -10.86
N GLU A 19 -6.23 9.40 -9.82
CA GLU A 19 -7.29 10.15 -9.12
C GLU A 19 -6.68 11.18 -8.15
N ALA A 20 -5.43 10.96 -7.72
CA ALA A 20 -4.62 12.00 -7.11
C ALA A 20 -3.84 12.76 -8.19
N THR A 21 -4.18 14.02 -8.41
CA THR A 21 -3.48 14.89 -9.37
C THR A 21 -2.91 16.11 -8.66
N ALA A 22 -1.64 16.40 -8.89
CA ALA A 22 -0.93 17.52 -8.27
C ALA A 22 -1.04 17.56 -6.72
N GLY A 23 -0.98 16.38 -6.09
CA GLY A 23 -1.03 16.23 -4.63
C GLY A 23 -2.40 16.47 -4.01
N GLU A 24 -3.49 16.40 -4.79
CA GLU A 24 -4.86 16.58 -4.30
C GLU A 24 -5.77 15.42 -4.68
N VAL A 25 -6.70 15.08 -3.79
CA VAL A 25 -7.82 14.15 -4.04
C VAL A 25 -9.11 14.70 -3.43
N PHE A 26 -10.25 14.38 -4.03
CA PHE A 26 -11.57 14.88 -3.61
C PHE A 26 -12.50 13.73 -3.20
N LEU A 27 -13.15 13.90 -2.06
CA LEU A 27 -14.24 13.04 -1.56
C LEU A 27 -15.53 13.88 -1.55
N TYR A 28 -16.41 13.61 -2.50
CA TYR A 28 -17.65 14.36 -2.72
C TYR A 28 -18.79 13.90 -1.82
N SER A 29 -18.76 12.64 -1.38
CA SER A 29 -19.81 12.05 -0.57
C SER A 29 -19.24 11.08 0.47
N ARG A 30 -20.06 10.73 1.48
CA ARG A 30 -19.73 9.67 2.44
C ARG A 30 -19.57 8.26 1.85
N GLU A 31 -20.06 8.03 0.63
CA GLU A 31 -19.95 6.73 -0.07
C GLU A 31 -18.73 6.65 -1.00
N ASP A 32 -18.01 7.76 -1.16
CA ASP A 32 -16.89 7.83 -2.08
C ASP A 32 -15.78 6.86 -1.68
N ILE A 33 -15.20 6.23 -2.70
CA ILE A 33 -13.96 5.47 -2.60
C ILE A 33 -13.07 5.84 -3.78
N ARG A 34 -11.83 6.21 -3.45
CA ARG A 34 -10.86 6.73 -4.41
C ARG A 34 -9.56 5.95 -4.31
N SER A 35 -8.95 5.68 -5.45
CA SER A 35 -7.55 5.33 -5.51
C SER A 35 -6.77 6.62 -5.27
N ILE A 36 -5.88 6.64 -4.29
CA ILE A 36 -5.01 7.80 -4.07
C ILE A 36 -3.65 7.63 -4.75
N VAL A 37 -3.50 6.63 -5.62
CA VAL A 37 -2.32 6.49 -6.47
C VAL A 37 -2.27 7.64 -7.46
N GLY A 38 -1.14 8.33 -7.51
CA GLY A 38 -0.94 9.50 -8.35
C GLY A 38 0.21 10.37 -7.84
N ASP A 39 0.26 11.62 -8.31
CA ASP A 39 1.36 12.51 -7.98
C ASP A 39 1.15 13.15 -6.62
N TRP A 40 2.09 12.92 -5.70
CA TRP A 40 2.09 13.42 -4.34
C TRP A 40 3.25 14.39 -4.16
N PHE A 41 3.10 15.35 -3.25
CA PHE A 41 4.24 16.18 -2.85
C PHE A 41 5.23 15.31 -2.09
N PHE A 42 6.50 15.35 -2.47
CA PHE A 42 7.57 14.58 -1.89
C PHE A 42 8.75 15.46 -1.48
N ASN A 43 9.37 15.11 -0.35
CA ASN A 43 10.58 15.75 0.14
C ASN A 43 11.57 14.70 0.70
N PRO A 44 12.80 14.59 0.16
CA PRO A 44 13.83 13.65 0.61
C PRO A 44 14.61 14.20 1.82
N SER A 45 13.91 14.66 2.86
CA SER A 45 14.51 15.08 4.12
C SER A 45 13.60 14.77 5.29
N ASP A 46 14.17 14.60 6.49
CA ASP A 46 13.43 14.18 7.68
C ASP A 46 13.20 15.34 8.64
N ASP A 47 12.22 16.20 8.34
CA ASP A 47 11.78 17.26 9.24
C ASP A 47 10.34 17.00 9.70
N ARG A 48 10.14 16.91 11.02
CA ARG A 48 8.80 16.70 11.62
C ARG A 48 7.86 17.88 11.39
N SER A 49 8.36 19.07 11.06
CA SER A 49 7.55 20.22 10.67
C SER A 49 6.70 19.91 9.43
N PHE A 50 7.12 18.94 8.60
CA PHE A 50 6.39 18.50 7.42
C PHE A 50 5.07 17.77 7.69
N ALA A 51 4.73 17.49 8.95
CA ALA A 51 3.40 17.02 9.33
C ALA A 51 2.35 18.16 9.37
N THR A 52 2.78 19.42 9.52
CA THR A 52 1.89 20.56 9.78
C THR A 52 0.94 20.86 8.60
N PRO A 53 -0.35 21.13 8.85
CA PRO A 53 -1.32 21.31 7.75
C PRO A 53 -1.09 22.59 6.95
N ASP A 54 -0.54 23.64 7.56
CA ASP A 54 -0.41 24.98 6.96
C ASP A 54 0.84 25.14 6.08
N LEU A 55 1.66 24.09 5.96
CA LEU A 55 2.86 24.12 5.14
C LEU A 55 2.51 24.26 3.67
N ASN A 56 3.07 25.30 3.02
CA ASN A 56 2.92 25.52 1.59
C ASN A 56 3.99 24.75 0.82
N GLU A 57 3.60 23.64 0.20
CA GLU A 57 4.48 22.77 -0.56
C GLU A 57 5.09 23.48 -1.79
N LYS A 58 4.36 24.44 -2.38
CA LYS A 58 4.78 25.15 -3.60
C LYS A 58 5.93 26.13 -3.38
N ASN A 59 6.13 26.59 -2.14
CA ASN A 59 7.22 27.51 -1.79
C ASN A 59 8.43 26.78 -1.19
N GLY A 60 8.32 25.46 -0.99
CA GLY A 60 9.40 24.62 -0.46
C GLY A 60 10.09 23.79 -1.52
N GLN A 61 11.12 23.04 -1.12
CA GLN A 61 11.83 22.07 -1.96
C GLN A 61 11.02 20.77 -2.19
N TRP A 62 9.70 20.87 -2.37
CA TRP A 62 8.84 19.72 -2.63
C TRP A 62 8.75 19.48 -4.13
N ILE A 63 8.91 18.22 -4.53
CA ILE A 63 8.71 17.77 -5.91
C ILE A 63 7.44 16.92 -5.99
N LEU A 64 6.80 16.88 -7.15
CA LEU A 64 5.71 15.95 -7.39
C LEU A 64 6.29 14.65 -7.92
N ILE A 65 6.02 13.55 -7.23
CA ILE A 65 6.39 12.20 -7.69
C ILE A 65 5.18 11.29 -7.55
N ASN A 66 5.09 10.29 -8.40
CA ASN A 66 4.05 9.29 -8.25
C ASN A 66 4.23 8.54 -6.92
N SER A 67 3.15 8.32 -6.18
CA SER A 67 3.17 7.60 -4.90
C SER A 67 3.77 6.20 -5.00
N ASN A 68 3.71 5.59 -6.20
CA ASN A 68 4.24 4.26 -6.50
C ASN A 68 5.64 4.27 -7.11
N SER A 69 6.23 5.45 -7.35
CA SER A 69 7.60 5.54 -7.83
C SER A 69 8.57 5.26 -6.70
N ASN A 70 9.60 4.48 -7.02
CA ASN A 70 10.77 4.33 -6.18
C ASN A 70 11.61 5.61 -6.28
N TRP A 71 11.75 6.38 -5.19
CA TRP A 71 12.52 7.63 -5.26
C TRP A 71 14.01 7.40 -5.53
N SER A 72 14.52 6.18 -5.31
CA SER A 72 15.89 5.82 -5.71
C SER A 72 16.09 5.75 -7.23
N GLU A 73 15.01 5.76 -8.02
CA GLU A 73 15.06 5.81 -9.48
C GLU A 73 14.89 7.25 -10.01
N ILE A 74 14.72 8.24 -9.11
CA ILE A 74 14.58 9.65 -9.46
C ILE A 74 15.97 10.29 -9.43
N PRO A 75 16.44 10.96 -10.51
CA PRO A 75 17.81 11.47 -10.62
C PRO A 75 18.29 12.30 -9.43
N ASP A 76 17.42 13.16 -8.88
CA ASP A 76 17.78 14.03 -7.75
C ASP A 76 17.74 13.34 -6.38
N CYS A 77 17.23 12.10 -6.33
CA CYS A 77 16.99 11.33 -5.10
C CYS A 77 17.66 9.95 -5.09
N GLU A 78 18.38 9.59 -6.15
CA GLU A 78 18.98 8.26 -6.35
C GLU A 78 19.91 7.84 -5.20
N ASN A 79 20.65 8.81 -4.64
CA ASN A 79 21.61 8.60 -3.56
C ASN A 79 20.98 8.74 -2.16
N TYR A 80 19.71 9.13 -2.08
CA TYR A 80 19.03 9.36 -0.81
C TYR A 80 18.51 8.07 -0.17
N LYS A 81 19.16 7.64 0.93
CA LYS A 81 18.85 6.41 1.68
C LYS A 81 18.23 6.67 3.06
N GLY A 82 17.67 7.87 3.24
CA GLY A 82 17.16 8.37 4.51
C GLY A 82 15.67 8.10 4.73
N ILE A 83 15.02 9.03 5.43
CA ILE A 83 13.59 9.06 5.69
C ILE A 83 13.01 10.21 4.88
N ALA A 84 12.04 9.91 4.03
CA ALA A 84 11.39 10.89 3.19
C ALA A 84 9.96 11.14 3.64
N TRP A 85 9.44 12.28 3.19
CA TRP A 85 8.07 12.68 3.46
C TRP A 85 7.27 12.77 2.17
N TYR A 86 6.01 12.32 2.26
CA TYR A 86 4.99 12.59 1.26
C TYR A 86 3.84 13.37 1.87
N ARG A 87 3.19 14.20 1.06
CA ARG A 87 1.97 14.92 1.43
C ARG A 87 0.91 14.81 0.34
N LEU A 88 -0.31 14.57 0.79
CA LEU A 88 -1.52 14.51 -0.01
C LEU A 88 -2.59 15.38 0.65
N LYS A 89 -3.16 16.30 -0.12
CA LYS A 89 -4.32 17.11 0.29
C LYS A 89 -5.60 16.37 -0.06
N ILE A 90 -6.48 16.22 0.91
CA ILE A 90 -7.80 15.61 0.72
C ILE A 90 -8.82 16.71 0.90
N LYS A 91 -9.66 16.93 -0.12
CA LYS A 91 -10.81 17.83 -0.01
C LYS A 91 -12.06 17.02 0.28
N ILE A 92 -12.65 17.28 1.43
CA ILE A 92 -13.80 16.56 1.98
C ILE A 92 -15.02 17.46 1.93
N ALA A 93 -16.06 17.05 1.21
CA ALA A 93 -17.33 17.78 1.16
C ALA A 93 -18.24 17.48 2.36
N GLU A 94 -18.18 16.27 2.90
CA GLU A 94 -19.02 15.80 4.00
C GLU A 94 -18.15 15.00 4.99
N ILE A 95 -18.19 15.33 6.28
CA ILE A 95 -17.45 14.55 7.29
C ILE A 95 -18.15 13.20 7.49
N ALA A 96 -17.41 12.10 7.28
CA ALA A 96 -17.89 10.75 7.47
C ALA A 96 -16.82 9.84 8.09
N ALA A 97 -17.20 8.60 8.39
CA ALA A 97 -16.27 7.55 8.78
C ALA A 97 -15.43 7.12 7.58
N TYR A 98 -14.39 7.90 7.28
CA TYR A 98 -13.43 7.56 6.24
C TYR A 98 -12.32 6.66 6.77
N GLY A 99 -11.75 5.87 5.89
CA GLY A 99 -10.61 5.01 6.14
C GLY A 99 -9.64 4.99 4.99
N MET A 100 -8.49 4.40 5.24
CA MET A 100 -7.45 4.21 4.25
C MET A 100 -7.00 2.74 4.27
N PHE A 101 -6.70 2.21 3.09
CA PHE A 101 -6.11 0.89 2.89
C PHE A 101 -4.87 1.03 2.02
N PHE A 102 -3.78 0.39 2.43
CA PHE A 102 -2.55 0.30 1.67
C PHE A 102 -2.04 -1.13 1.68
N THR A 103 -1.57 -1.60 0.52
CA THR A 103 -1.19 -3.01 0.36
C THR A 103 0.18 -3.34 0.93
N LYS A 104 1.10 -2.38 0.95
CA LYS A 104 2.47 -2.62 1.39
C LYS A 104 3.19 -1.30 1.61
N THR A 105 3.96 -1.22 2.69
CA THR A 105 4.99 -0.18 2.86
C THR A 105 6.36 -0.84 2.73
N GLU A 106 7.26 -0.24 1.95
CA GLU A 106 8.59 -0.83 1.71
C GLU A 106 9.51 -0.71 2.92
N ALA A 107 9.30 0.31 3.75
CA ALA A 107 9.90 0.45 5.07
C ALA A 107 8.83 0.77 6.12
N GLY A 108 9.25 1.02 7.35
CA GLY A 108 8.33 1.55 8.36
C GLY A 108 7.78 2.92 7.93
N THR A 109 6.59 3.23 8.41
CA THR A 109 5.79 4.37 7.97
C THR A 109 4.98 4.92 9.14
N GLN A 110 5.01 6.24 9.26
CA GLN A 110 4.12 7.02 10.09
C GLN A 110 3.19 7.84 9.21
N ILE A 111 1.94 7.95 9.62
CA ILE A 111 0.92 8.69 8.88
C ILE A 111 0.28 9.68 9.83
N PHE A 112 0.22 10.92 9.39
CA PHE A 112 -0.30 12.05 10.13
C PHE A 112 -1.50 12.62 9.39
N LEU A 113 -2.54 13.00 10.13
CA LEU A 113 -3.67 13.76 9.63
C LEU A 113 -3.69 15.12 10.32
N ASN A 114 -3.61 16.18 9.52
CA ASN A 114 -3.61 17.56 10.01
C ASN A 114 -2.57 17.79 11.13
N GLY A 115 -1.38 17.19 11.01
CA GLY A 115 -0.29 17.28 11.97
C GLY A 115 -0.30 16.28 13.12
N VAL A 116 -1.37 15.51 13.29
CA VAL A 116 -1.49 14.53 14.39
C VAL A 116 -1.17 13.13 13.87
N LEU A 117 -0.30 12.39 14.57
CA LEU A 117 0.02 11.00 14.25
C LEU A 117 -1.23 10.11 14.44
N ILE A 118 -1.65 9.41 13.39
CA ILE A 118 -2.83 8.54 13.42
C ILE A 118 -2.51 7.07 13.15
N TYR A 119 -1.34 6.79 12.56
CA TYR A 119 -0.90 5.44 12.28
C TYR A 119 0.62 5.35 12.30
N GLU A 120 1.14 4.26 12.85
CA GLU A 120 2.55 3.90 12.85
C GLU A 120 2.66 2.38 12.74
N ASN A 121 3.35 1.89 11.71
CA ASN A 121 3.72 0.49 11.67
C ASN A 121 5.14 0.29 12.23
N ARG A 122 5.38 -0.92 12.75
CA ARG A 122 6.70 -1.35 13.22
C ARG A 122 7.34 -0.36 14.20
N LYS A 123 6.58 0.09 15.21
CA LYS A 123 7.05 1.00 16.25
C LYS A 123 8.41 0.56 16.80
N ASP A 124 9.35 1.48 16.83
CA ASP A 124 10.64 1.31 17.49
C ASP A 124 10.43 1.44 19.00
N ASN A 125 10.84 0.42 19.75
CA ASN A 125 10.79 0.40 21.22
C ASN A 125 11.65 1.50 21.86
N SER A 126 12.59 2.07 21.10
CA SER A 126 13.44 3.19 21.53
C SER A 126 12.74 4.55 21.45
N GLY A 127 11.50 4.61 20.92
CA GLY A 127 10.70 5.83 20.85
C GLY A 127 11.04 6.77 19.68
N ASN A 128 11.99 6.40 18.81
CA ASN A 128 12.47 7.24 17.71
C ASN A 128 11.70 7.07 16.39
N GLY A 129 10.53 6.44 16.43
CA GLY A 129 9.63 6.27 15.27
C GLY A 129 9.45 4.80 14.92
N PHE A 130 9.81 4.42 13.70
CA PHE A 130 9.57 3.08 13.16
C PHE A 130 10.86 2.35 12.81
N ILE A 131 10.81 1.02 12.83
CA ILE A 131 11.85 0.13 12.34
C ILE A 131 11.76 0.08 10.81
N LYS A 132 12.92 0.15 10.14
CA LYS A 132 13.03 -0.04 8.69
C LYS A 132 12.80 -1.51 8.34
N ALA A 133 11.54 -1.89 8.20
CA ALA A 133 11.12 -3.22 7.78
C ALA A 133 9.85 -3.12 6.92
N LYS A 134 9.65 -4.10 6.05
CA LYS A 134 8.43 -4.17 5.23
C LYS A 134 7.20 -4.29 6.13
N GLY A 135 6.22 -3.43 5.88
CA GLY A 135 4.92 -3.45 6.54
C GLY A 135 3.96 -4.42 5.85
N PRO A 136 3.13 -5.16 6.60
CA PRO A 136 2.05 -5.93 5.99
C PRO A 136 1.00 -4.98 5.35
N PRO A 137 0.13 -5.50 4.46
CA PRO A 137 -1.09 -4.80 4.08
C PRO A 137 -1.91 -4.45 5.31
N ASP A 138 -2.40 -3.21 5.38
CA ASP A 138 -3.22 -2.78 6.52
C ASP A 138 -4.24 -1.72 6.11
N TYR A 139 -5.28 -1.60 6.93
CA TYR A 139 -6.31 -0.58 6.79
C TYR A 139 -6.66 0.00 8.17
N PHE A 140 -7.03 1.27 8.20
CA PHE A 140 -7.44 1.92 9.44
C PHE A 140 -8.45 3.02 9.17
N GLN A 141 -9.19 3.39 10.22
CA GLN A 141 -10.17 4.47 10.19
C GLN A 141 -9.47 5.80 10.49
N LEU A 142 -9.76 6.84 9.71
CA LEU A 142 -9.32 8.19 10.02
C LEU A 142 -10.09 8.71 11.24
N PRO A 143 -9.42 9.32 12.24
CA PRO A 143 -10.11 9.87 13.39
C PRO A 143 -11.04 11.01 12.97
N ILE A 144 -12.35 10.80 13.14
CA ILE A 144 -13.38 11.77 12.74
C ILE A 144 -13.17 13.12 13.43
N SER A 145 -12.68 13.12 14.67
CA SER A 145 -12.38 14.33 15.45
C SER A 145 -11.28 15.22 14.84
N LEU A 146 -10.44 14.66 13.96
CA LEU A 146 -9.38 15.40 13.26
C LEU A 146 -9.78 15.84 11.86
N LEU A 147 -10.86 15.28 11.31
CA LEU A 147 -11.37 15.62 9.99
C LEU A 147 -12.07 16.98 10.02
N ARG A 148 -11.91 17.72 8.93
CA ARG A 148 -12.56 19.02 8.70
C ARG A 148 -13.27 18.99 7.36
N GLU A 149 -14.36 19.73 7.23
CA GLU A 149 -14.90 20.04 5.90
C GLU A 149 -13.88 20.90 5.13
N GLY A 150 -13.74 20.67 3.83
CA GLY A 150 -12.72 21.28 3.00
C GLY A 150 -11.39 20.53 3.05
N THR A 151 -10.28 21.27 3.15
CA THR A 151 -8.93 20.71 2.98
C THR A 151 -8.41 20.07 4.26
N ASN A 152 -7.98 18.82 4.13
CA ASN A 152 -7.23 18.06 5.12
C ASN A 152 -5.89 17.65 4.51
N VAL A 153 -4.88 17.44 5.35
CA VAL A 153 -3.55 17.01 4.92
C VAL A 153 -3.25 15.64 5.51
N LEU A 154 -2.98 14.67 4.64
CA LEU A 154 -2.26 13.47 5.02
C LEU A 154 -0.78 13.67 4.74
N ALA A 155 0.04 13.49 5.77
CA ALA A 155 1.49 13.46 5.65
C ALA A 155 1.98 12.05 5.99
N PHE A 156 2.89 11.53 5.19
CA PHE A 156 3.48 10.21 5.35
C PHE A 156 4.97 10.36 5.53
N ARG A 157 5.52 9.80 6.60
CA ARG A 157 6.95 9.72 6.84
C ARG A 157 7.38 8.27 6.69
N THR A 158 8.23 7.97 5.72
CA THR A 158 8.62 6.60 5.39
C THR A 158 10.12 6.48 5.09
N GLY A 159 10.68 5.29 5.30
CA GLY A 159 12.11 5.04 5.16
C GLY A 159 12.52 4.41 3.84
N TYR A 160 13.83 4.39 3.61
CA TYR A 160 14.49 3.53 2.63
C TYR A 160 14.77 2.13 3.20
N LEU A 161 14.52 1.06 2.42
CA LEU A 161 14.91 -0.31 2.75
C LEU A 161 15.36 -1.09 1.50
N ASP A 162 16.62 -1.51 1.45
CA ASP A 162 17.18 -2.41 0.42
C ASP A 162 16.81 -2.05 -1.03
N HIS A 163 16.99 -0.79 -1.41
CA HIS A 163 16.65 -0.22 -2.73
C HIS A 163 15.15 -0.08 -3.03
N PHE A 164 14.28 -0.46 -2.08
CA PHE A 164 12.85 -0.23 -2.16
C PHE A 164 12.45 0.96 -1.30
N THR A 165 11.61 1.80 -1.88
CA THR A 165 11.17 3.05 -1.25
C THR A 165 9.72 3.35 -1.61
N GLY A 166 9.13 4.30 -0.89
CA GLY A 166 7.76 4.76 -1.14
C GLY A 166 6.69 3.72 -0.81
N PHE A 167 5.59 3.82 -1.53
CA PHE A 167 4.47 2.88 -1.44
C PHE A 167 4.52 1.98 -2.67
N SER A 168 4.33 0.68 -2.48
CA SER A 168 4.16 -0.20 -3.62
C SER A 168 2.70 -0.62 -3.71
N ARG A 169 2.09 -0.25 -4.84
CA ARG A 169 0.79 -0.72 -5.33
C ARG A 169 -0.41 0.11 -4.87
N ALA A 170 -1.48 -0.56 -4.46
CA ALA A 170 -2.81 0.02 -4.34
C ALA A 170 -2.93 0.78 -3.02
N LEU A 171 -3.32 2.05 -3.14
CA LEU A 171 -3.63 2.94 -2.04
C LEU A 171 -5.07 3.41 -2.24
N TRP A 172 -5.93 3.17 -1.26
CA TRP A 172 -7.35 3.52 -1.31
C TRP A 172 -7.73 4.39 -0.12
N LEU A 173 -8.56 5.39 -0.38
CA LEU A 173 -9.13 6.30 0.61
C LEU A 173 -10.62 6.43 0.35
N GLY A 174 -11.43 6.45 1.40
CA GLY A 174 -12.87 6.64 1.24
C GLY A 174 -13.67 6.06 2.38
N ASN A 175 -14.93 5.74 2.15
CA ASN A 175 -15.83 5.15 3.13
C ASN A 175 -15.17 3.95 3.85
N PHE A 176 -15.17 3.94 5.17
CA PHE A 176 -14.45 2.93 5.96
C PHE A 176 -14.96 1.51 5.74
N GLU A 177 -16.27 1.31 5.59
CA GLU A 177 -16.85 -0.01 5.33
C GLU A 177 -16.43 -0.53 3.96
N SER A 178 -16.49 0.32 2.94
CA SER A 178 -16.00 -0.01 1.60
C SER A 178 -14.50 -0.31 1.58
N ILE A 179 -13.70 0.41 2.36
CA ILE A 179 -12.26 0.18 2.53
C ILE A 179 -11.99 -1.17 3.20
N LYS A 180 -12.72 -1.48 4.28
CA LYS A 180 -12.66 -2.79 4.96
C LYS A 180 -13.03 -3.93 4.01
N ASN A 181 -14.06 -3.74 3.18
CA ASN A 181 -14.47 -4.73 2.19
C ASN A 181 -13.39 -4.95 1.11
N LYS A 182 -12.70 -3.90 0.66
CA LYS A 182 -11.53 -4.03 -0.24
C LYS A 182 -10.40 -4.81 0.41
N TYR A 183 -10.07 -4.52 1.67
CA TYR A 183 -9.06 -5.25 2.43
C TYR A 183 -9.44 -6.74 2.55
N ASN A 184 -10.68 -7.04 2.96
CA ASN A 184 -11.16 -8.42 3.07
C ASN A 184 -11.08 -9.17 1.73
N GLY A 185 -11.50 -8.53 0.63
CA GLY A 185 -11.36 -9.11 -0.71
C GLY A 185 -9.91 -9.37 -1.11
N PHE A 186 -9.00 -8.46 -0.74
CA PHE A 186 -7.57 -8.66 -0.92
C PHE A 186 -7.07 -9.89 -0.14
N ILE A 187 -7.42 -10.03 1.14
CA ILE A 187 -7.02 -11.17 1.97
C ILE A 187 -7.59 -12.48 1.41
N ILE A 188 -8.90 -12.54 1.14
CA ILE A 188 -9.58 -13.73 0.62
C ILE A 188 -8.93 -14.22 -0.67
N ARG A 189 -8.61 -13.32 -1.61
CA ARG A 189 -7.95 -13.69 -2.87
C ARG A 189 -6.58 -14.33 -2.62
N HIS A 190 -5.77 -13.77 -1.72
CA HIS A 190 -4.44 -14.33 -1.40
C HIS A 190 -4.56 -15.66 -0.64
N THR A 191 -5.52 -15.77 0.28
CA THR A 191 -5.80 -17.02 1.01
C THR A 191 -6.24 -18.15 0.07
N ILE A 192 -7.12 -17.87 -0.90
CA ILE A 192 -7.55 -18.87 -1.89
C ILE A 192 -6.36 -19.33 -2.74
N LEU A 193 -5.53 -18.40 -3.23
CA LEU A 193 -4.35 -18.74 -4.03
C LEU A 193 -3.36 -19.60 -3.23
N SER A 194 -3.09 -19.24 -1.97
CA SER A 194 -2.25 -20.01 -1.06
C SER A 194 -2.84 -21.40 -0.79
N ALA A 195 -4.14 -21.51 -0.50
CA ALA A 195 -4.81 -22.78 -0.26
C ALA A 195 -4.76 -23.71 -1.48
N VAL A 196 -4.99 -23.18 -2.69
CA VAL A 196 -4.86 -23.94 -3.94
C VAL A 196 -3.43 -24.43 -4.14
N ALA A 197 -2.42 -23.58 -3.89
CA ALA A 197 -1.02 -23.96 -4.02
C ALA A 197 -0.62 -25.07 -3.02
N ILE A 198 -1.06 -24.98 -1.76
CA ILE A 198 -0.84 -26.02 -0.73
C ILE A 198 -1.56 -27.32 -1.12
N PHE A 199 -2.78 -27.24 -1.63
CA PHE A 199 -3.51 -28.42 -2.10
C PHE A 199 -2.78 -29.12 -3.26
N VAL A 200 -2.34 -28.36 -4.26
CA VAL A 200 -1.55 -28.88 -5.39
C VAL A 200 -0.23 -29.49 -4.92
N ALA A 201 0.41 -28.88 -3.92
CA ALA A 201 1.61 -29.41 -3.31
C ALA A 201 1.37 -30.78 -2.67
N GLY A 202 0.30 -30.92 -1.88
CA GLY A 202 -0.10 -32.18 -1.26
C GLY A 202 -0.47 -33.24 -2.30
N PHE A 203 -1.22 -32.86 -3.34
CA PHE A 203 -1.58 -33.74 -4.45
C PHE A 203 -0.34 -34.34 -5.11
N PHE A 204 0.62 -33.51 -5.55
CA PHE A 204 1.85 -34.00 -6.17
C PHE A 204 2.75 -34.78 -5.21
N PHE A 205 2.75 -34.44 -3.92
CA PHE A 205 3.49 -35.21 -2.92
C PHE A 205 2.96 -36.65 -2.81
N VAL A 206 1.63 -36.81 -2.77
CA VAL A 206 1.00 -38.14 -2.75
C VAL A 206 1.36 -38.94 -4.01
N PHE A 207 1.33 -38.32 -5.19
CA PHE A 207 1.76 -38.96 -6.44
C PHE A 207 3.23 -39.40 -6.40
N PHE A 208 4.11 -38.58 -5.83
CA PHE A 208 5.52 -38.94 -5.63
C PHE A 208 5.68 -40.16 -4.71
N LEU A 209 4.88 -40.28 -3.64
CA LEU A 209 4.94 -41.44 -2.74
C LEU A 209 4.61 -42.76 -3.46
N PHE A 210 3.65 -42.73 -4.39
CA PHE A 210 3.29 -43.89 -5.22
C PHE A 210 4.26 -44.13 -6.40
N ARG A 211 4.87 -43.08 -6.95
CA ARG A 211 5.76 -43.14 -8.13
C ARG A 211 7.13 -42.51 -7.81
N ARG A 212 7.87 -43.13 -6.91
CA ARG A 212 9.16 -42.59 -6.42
C ARG A 212 10.25 -42.46 -7.50
N SER A 213 10.14 -43.17 -8.63
CA SER A 213 11.04 -43.02 -9.78
C SER A 213 10.93 -41.63 -10.43
N ASP A 214 9.76 -40.99 -10.28
CA ASP A 214 9.34 -39.83 -11.04
C ASP A 214 9.58 -38.56 -10.23
N LYS A 215 10.84 -38.12 -10.17
CA LYS A 215 11.29 -36.98 -9.34
C LYS A 215 10.59 -35.65 -9.65
N TYR A 216 9.99 -35.51 -10.83
CA TYR A 216 9.25 -34.29 -11.19
C TYR A 216 8.06 -34.03 -10.27
N PHE A 217 7.40 -35.07 -9.74
CA PHE A 217 6.31 -34.89 -8.77
C PHE A 217 6.79 -34.25 -7.46
N LEU A 218 7.96 -34.65 -6.97
CA LEU A 218 8.56 -34.02 -5.79
C LEU A 218 8.90 -32.55 -6.06
N PHE A 219 9.47 -32.26 -7.23
CA PHE A 219 9.79 -30.89 -7.62
C PHE A 219 8.55 -29.98 -7.68
N TYR A 220 7.48 -30.43 -8.32
CA TYR A 220 6.22 -29.68 -8.37
C TYR A 220 5.61 -29.50 -6.99
N SER A 221 5.65 -30.52 -6.14
CA SER A 221 5.17 -30.43 -4.77
C SER A 221 5.90 -29.34 -3.97
N LEU A 222 7.25 -29.33 -4.03
CA LEU A 222 8.07 -28.35 -3.31
C LEU A 222 7.87 -26.93 -3.82
N ILE A 223 7.78 -26.72 -5.14
CA ILE A 223 7.51 -25.39 -5.71
C ILE A 223 6.13 -24.90 -5.31
N SER A 224 5.09 -25.74 -5.45
CA SER A 224 3.74 -25.37 -5.07
C SER A 224 3.63 -25.07 -3.57
N LEU A 225 4.36 -25.81 -2.72
CA LEU A 225 4.42 -25.54 -1.29
C LEU A 225 5.12 -24.20 -1.01
N SER A 226 6.25 -23.95 -1.66
CA SER A 226 6.97 -22.68 -1.54
C SER A 226 6.11 -21.49 -1.96
N LEU A 227 5.31 -21.62 -3.03
CA LEU A 227 4.37 -20.59 -3.48
C LEU A 227 3.19 -20.43 -2.53
N GLY A 228 2.72 -21.49 -1.91
CA GLY A 228 1.61 -21.43 -0.95
C GLY A 228 1.99 -20.77 0.37
N LEU A 229 3.26 -20.85 0.77
CA LEU A 229 3.77 -20.28 2.02
C LEU A 229 4.28 -18.84 1.88
N TRP A 230 4.40 -18.32 0.66
CA TRP A 230 4.88 -16.97 0.37
C TRP A 230 3.72 -15.98 0.25
#